data_AF-A0A3D1R1S1-F1
#
_entry.id   AF-A0A3D1R1S1-F1
#
_cell.length_a   1.000
_cell.length_b   1.000
_cell.length_c   1.000
_cell.angle_alpha   90.00
_cell.angle_beta   90.00
_cell.angle_gamma   90.00
#
_symmetry.space_group_name_H-M   'P 1'
#
loop_
_entity.id
_entity.type
_entity.pdbx_description
1 polymer ?
#
loop_
_entity_poly.entity_id
_entity_poly.type
_entity_poly.pdbx_seq_one_letter_code
_entity_poly.pdbx_strand_id
1 'polypeptide(L)'
;MSGCVVHRDSGDDPRPVAHNGDITFLWSLGGRTCAEASEVRWIHVTLAGARGVEQLENDGYFGCTLDGWDGIKLTDFASGTYNYTVDAIDASDRVIYTASGTLSVNGHVSVPVTLNPLITTGSLEVSWSFGAQRPSCAQAGITSEAGVSDVRVTIDSTSYDLPCSYGGGQSAIFDDLAPGTHHVTIEGYIGGLDRLWYRGLGSITIAAGGSYQLPLGLDPVAAGATFVPVMSDGATPFNCAATGSNTLHIQLFDARGNCFPEDPLSPGGCGFNGSCEAFATAGFFFNYIPAGDDYDPAAKAWTAGWTAVIKAWGRDATDIKYESSAGSVLIVAGLENQRKPVLMFAK
;
A
#
# COMPACT_ATOMS: atom_id res chain seq x y z
N MET A 1 -9.11 -21.12 -33.81
CA MET A 1 -8.69 -20.84 -35.19
C MET A 1 -7.31 -21.46 -35.36
N SER A 2 -7.12 -22.32 -36.37
CA SER A 2 -5.81 -22.79 -36.83
C SER A 2 -5.18 -21.74 -37.75
N GLY A 3 -3.86 -21.74 -37.87
CA GLY A 3 -3.13 -21.02 -38.93
C GLY A 3 -2.68 -21.98 -40.02
N CYS A 4 -2.53 -21.54 -41.26
CA CYS A 4 -1.84 -22.31 -42.31
C CYS A 4 -0.62 -21.54 -42.85
N VAL A 5 0.26 -22.26 -43.55
CA VAL A 5 1.30 -21.63 -44.38
C VAL A 5 0.63 -21.09 -45.65
N VAL A 6 0.80 -19.80 -45.92
CA VAL A 6 0.32 -19.17 -47.14
C VAL A 6 1.31 -19.46 -48.27
N HIS A 7 1.00 -20.48 -49.07
CA HIS A 7 1.77 -20.75 -50.29
C HIS A 7 1.50 -19.66 -51.33
N ARG A 8 2.55 -18.92 -51.73
CA ARG A 8 2.52 -18.19 -53.01
C ARG A 8 2.76 -19.23 -54.09
N ASP A 9 1.69 -19.70 -54.73
CA ASP A 9 1.80 -20.55 -55.90
C ASP A 9 2.46 -19.78 -57.05
N SER A 10 3.80 -19.74 -57.08
CA SER A 10 4.54 -19.57 -58.33
C SER A 10 4.46 -20.90 -59.06
N GLY A 11 3.43 -21.06 -59.88
CA GLY A 11 2.99 -22.33 -60.47
C GLY A 11 3.97 -22.99 -61.45
N ASP A 12 5.15 -23.40 -61.00
CA ASP A 12 6.19 -24.00 -61.86
C ASP A 12 7.02 -25.16 -61.22
N ASP A 13 6.64 -25.77 -60.08
CA ASP A 13 7.26 -27.06 -59.64
C ASP A 13 6.23 -28.21 -59.66
N PRO A 14 6.35 -29.18 -60.60
CA PRO A 14 5.43 -30.31 -60.72
C PRO A 14 5.70 -31.46 -59.73
N ARG A 15 6.56 -31.26 -58.72
CA ARG A 15 6.78 -32.27 -57.68
C ARG A 15 5.79 -32.08 -56.53
N PRO A 16 5.00 -33.10 -56.15
CA PRO A 16 4.18 -33.04 -54.95
C PRO A 16 5.11 -32.99 -53.73
N VAL A 17 5.32 -31.80 -53.20
CA VAL A 17 5.95 -31.64 -51.90
C VAL A 17 4.93 -32.19 -50.89
N ALA A 18 5.28 -33.25 -50.17
CA ALA A 18 4.41 -33.85 -49.17
C ALA A 18 4.32 -32.91 -47.95
N HIS A 19 3.37 -31.98 -48.00
CA HIS A 19 3.00 -31.06 -46.92
C HIS A 19 2.07 -31.78 -45.93
N ASN A 20 2.61 -32.70 -45.13
CA ASN A 20 1.81 -33.52 -44.21
C ASN A 20 2.16 -33.29 -42.72
N GLY A 21 2.97 -32.27 -42.41
CA GLY A 21 3.37 -31.95 -41.04
C GLY A 21 2.57 -30.78 -40.47
N ASP A 22 2.02 -30.97 -39.26
CA ASP A 22 1.42 -29.87 -38.49
C ASP A 22 2.35 -29.50 -37.34
N ILE A 23 2.45 -28.22 -37.02
CA ILE A 23 3.17 -27.74 -35.83
C ILE A 23 2.13 -27.19 -34.86
N THR A 24 2.10 -27.73 -33.64
CA THR A 24 1.27 -27.24 -32.55
C THR A 24 2.15 -26.57 -31.51
N PHE A 25 2.11 -25.24 -31.41
CA PHE A 25 2.78 -24.52 -30.32
C PHE A 25 1.86 -24.45 -29.12
N LEU A 26 2.39 -24.80 -27.95
CA LEU A 26 1.73 -24.63 -26.65
C LEU A 26 2.57 -23.66 -25.84
N TRP A 27 2.08 -22.45 -25.57
CA TRP A 27 2.89 -21.42 -24.92
C TRP A 27 2.50 -21.15 -23.47
N SER A 28 3.50 -20.69 -22.72
CA SER A 28 3.37 -20.11 -21.38
C SER A 28 4.20 -18.82 -21.32
N LEU A 29 3.76 -17.85 -20.54
CA LEU A 29 4.34 -16.49 -20.46
C LEU A 29 5.02 -16.32 -19.11
N GLY A 30 6.32 -16.61 -19.04
CA GLY A 30 7.05 -16.63 -17.77
C GLY A 30 6.43 -17.60 -16.75
N GLY A 31 5.81 -18.69 -17.21
CA GLY A 31 5.07 -19.65 -16.38
C GLY A 31 3.59 -19.32 -16.16
N ARG A 32 3.08 -18.18 -16.64
CA ARG A 32 1.67 -17.78 -16.59
C ARG A 32 0.91 -18.25 -17.83
N THR A 33 -0.41 -18.42 -17.67
CA THR A 33 -1.37 -18.56 -18.76
C THR A 33 -1.68 -17.22 -19.41
N CYS A 34 -2.25 -17.24 -20.62
CA CYS A 34 -2.73 -16.04 -21.30
C CYS A 34 -3.86 -15.33 -20.53
N ALA A 35 -4.67 -16.06 -19.78
CA ALA A 35 -5.70 -15.47 -18.93
C ALA A 35 -5.11 -14.66 -17.77
N GLU A 36 -3.96 -15.10 -17.24
CA GLU A 36 -3.24 -14.38 -16.19
C GLU A 36 -2.45 -13.20 -16.75
N ALA A 37 -1.96 -13.30 -17.99
CA ALA A 37 -1.16 -12.28 -18.68
C ALA A 37 -2.02 -11.36 -19.57
N SER A 38 -2.97 -10.65 -18.95
CA SER A 38 -3.92 -9.74 -19.62
C SER A 38 -3.26 -8.60 -20.42
N GLU A 39 -1.99 -8.30 -20.13
CA GLU A 39 -1.17 -7.33 -20.85
C GLU A 39 -0.82 -7.76 -22.29
N VAL A 40 -0.88 -9.06 -22.61
CA VAL A 40 -0.58 -9.58 -23.95
C VAL A 40 -1.78 -9.38 -24.87
N ARG A 41 -1.54 -8.65 -25.96
CA ARG A 41 -2.53 -8.42 -27.02
C ARG A 41 -2.44 -9.45 -28.14
N TRP A 42 -1.22 -9.76 -28.59
CA TRP A 42 -0.97 -10.68 -29.71
C TRP A 42 0.21 -11.61 -29.40
N ILE A 43 0.20 -12.79 -30.01
CA ILE A 43 1.36 -13.67 -30.13
C ILE A 43 1.81 -13.64 -31.59
N HIS A 44 3.07 -13.29 -31.84
CA HIS A 44 3.67 -13.30 -33.16
C HIS A 44 4.61 -14.49 -33.29
N VAL A 45 4.34 -15.37 -34.26
CA VAL A 45 5.14 -16.56 -34.55
C VAL A 45 5.91 -16.34 -35.84
N THR A 46 7.23 -16.43 -35.76
CA THR A 46 8.11 -16.46 -36.94
C THR A 46 8.73 -17.84 -37.08
N LEU A 47 8.63 -18.44 -38.27
CA LEU A 47 9.25 -19.72 -38.61
C LEU A 47 10.19 -19.55 -39.80
N ALA A 48 11.39 -20.11 -39.72
CA ALA A 48 12.37 -20.12 -40.80
C ALA A 48 12.86 -21.54 -41.06
N GLY A 49 12.53 -22.07 -42.24
CA GLY A 49 12.97 -23.37 -42.73
C GLY A 49 14.13 -23.25 -43.73
N ALA A 50 14.45 -24.36 -44.41
CA ALA A 50 15.51 -24.41 -45.41
C ALA A 50 15.29 -23.50 -46.63
N ARG A 51 14.05 -23.08 -46.88
CA ARG A 51 13.67 -22.20 -48.01
C ARG A 51 13.51 -20.73 -47.61
N GLY A 52 13.80 -20.36 -46.37
CA GLY A 52 13.64 -19.00 -45.85
C GLY A 52 12.56 -18.92 -44.77
N VAL A 53 12.04 -17.71 -44.56
CA VAL A 53 10.95 -17.44 -43.60
C VAL A 53 9.63 -17.91 -44.20
N GLU A 54 8.90 -18.73 -43.46
CA GLU A 54 7.58 -19.21 -43.84
C GLU A 54 6.56 -18.06 -43.74
N GLN A 55 5.70 -17.92 -44.75
CA GLN A 55 4.59 -16.97 -44.68
C GLN A 55 3.42 -17.64 -43.96
N LEU A 56 3.08 -17.15 -42.78
CA LEU A 56 1.94 -17.65 -42.01
C LEU A 56 0.70 -16.79 -42.25
N GLU A 57 -0.48 -17.36 -42.07
CA GLU A 57 -1.72 -16.58 -42.00
C GLU A 57 -1.63 -15.45 -40.96
N ASN A 58 -2.34 -14.34 -41.23
CA ASN A 58 -2.32 -13.12 -40.42
C ASN A 58 -0.90 -12.57 -40.17
N ASP A 59 0.02 -12.79 -41.12
CA ASP A 59 1.42 -12.42 -41.00
C ASP A 59 2.08 -13.01 -39.73
N GLY A 60 1.58 -14.15 -39.24
CA GLY A 60 2.06 -14.81 -38.03
C GLY A 60 1.50 -14.25 -36.72
N TYR A 61 0.55 -13.30 -36.76
CA TYR A 61 -0.09 -12.73 -35.59
C TYR A 61 -1.35 -13.51 -35.20
N PHE A 62 -1.37 -13.98 -33.95
CA PHE A 62 -2.42 -14.81 -33.39
C PHE A 62 -2.88 -14.27 -32.03
N GLY A 63 -4.09 -14.63 -31.61
CA GLY A 63 -4.55 -14.35 -30.25
C GLY A 63 -3.76 -15.17 -29.23
N CYS A 64 -3.66 -14.68 -27.98
CA CYS A 64 -2.96 -15.41 -26.92
C CYS A 64 -3.64 -16.74 -26.58
N THR A 65 -4.98 -16.74 -26.46
CA THR A 65 -5.77 -17.96 -26.29
C THR A 65 -6.62 -18.19 -27.54
N LEU A 66 -6.56 -19.41 -28.09
CA LEU A 66 -7.33 -19.82 -29.27
C LEU A 66 -8.05 -21.12 -28.98
N ASP A 67 -9.34 -21.19 -29.31
CA ASP A 67 -10.19 -22.37 -29.08
C ASP A 67 -10.11 -22.96 -27.65
N GLY A 68 -9.88 -22.10 -26.65
CA GLY A 68 -9.85 -22.47 -25.24
C GLY A 68 -8.50 -22.98 -24.71
N TRP A 69 -7.41 -22.83 -25.48
CA TRP A 69 -6.07 -23.20 -25.02
C TRP A 69 -5.01 -22.16 -25.47
N ASP A 70 -3.91 -22.12 -24.73
CA ASP A 70 -2.82 -21.16 -24.92
C ASP A 70 -1.82 -21.70 -25.94
N GLY A 71 -2.08 -21.39 -27.22
CA GLY A 71 -1.28 -21.89 -28.31
C GLY A 71 -1.92 -21.74 -29.68
N ILE A 72 -1.25 -22.29 -30.70
CA ILE A 72 -1.71 -22.30 -32.09
C ILE A 72 -1.33 -23.62 -32.76
N LYS A 73 -2.24 -24.13 -33.59
CA LYS A 73 -1.94 -25.20 -34.55
C LYS A 73 -1.73 -24.59 -35.93
N LEU A 74 -0.55 -24.84 -36.51
CA LEU A 74 -0.15 -24.44 -37.85
C LEU A 74 -0.09 -25.68 -38.76
N THR A 75 -0.68 -25.64 -39.95
CA THR A 75 -0.76 -26.79 -40.89
C THR A 75 0.13 -26.64 -42.12
N ASP A 76 0.33 -27.75 -42.85
CA ASP A 76 0.92 -27.81 -44.20
C ASP A 76 2.44 -27.57 -44.29
N PHE A 77 3.18 -27.95 -43.25
CA PHE A 77 4.64 -27.87 -43.25
C PHE A 77 5.27 -29.05 -43.98
N ALA A 78 6.27 -28.75 -44.82
CA ALA A 78 7.15 -29.76 -45.37
C ALA A 78 8.04 -30.34 -44.26
N SER A 79 8.44 -31.61 -44.41
CA SER A 79 9.40 -32.23 -43.49
C SER A 79 10.73 -31.47 -43.51
N GLY A 80 11.29 -31.17 -42.34
CA GLY A 80 12.55 -30.45 -42.22
C GLY A 80 12.73 -29.78 -40.86
N THR A 81 13.89 -29.17 -40.66
CA THR A 81 14.19 -28.38 -39.46
C THR A 81 13.79 -26.92 -39.66
N TYR A 82 13.12 -26.35 -38.66
CA TYR A 82 12.71 -24.96 -38.62
C TYR A 82 13.27 -24.29 -37.37
N ASN A 83 13.79 -23.08 -37.54
CA ASN A 83 14.04 -22.17 -36.43
C ASN A 83 12.75 -21.40 -36.16
N TYR A 84 12.41 -21.17 -34.90
CA TYR A 84 11.24 -20.41 -34.53
C TYR A 84 11.58 -19.28 -33.56
N THR A 85 10.78 -18.23 -33.63
CA THR A 85 10.65 -17.20 -32.59
C THR A 85 9.16 -17.05 -32.27
N VAL A 86 8.82 -16.99 -30.99
CA VAL A 86 7.48 -16.67 -30.50
C VAL A 86 7.59 -15.45 -29.60
N ASP A 87 6.93 -14.38 -29.99
CA ASP A 87 6.92 -13.10 -29.30
C ASP A 87 5.52 -12.79 -28.76
N ALA A 88 5.41 -12.36 -27.51
CA ALA A 88 4.19 -11.82 -26.95
C ALA A 88 4.24 -10.30 -26.97
N ILE A 89 3.20 -9.67 -27.52
CA ILE A 89 3.16 -8.24 -27.86
C ILE A 89 2.02 -7.57 -27.11
N ASP A 90 2.29 -6.42 -26.50
CA ASP A 90 1.28 -5.63 -25.78
C ASP A 90 0.41 -4.76 -26.70
N ALA A 91 -0.56 -4.04 -26.14
CA ALA A 91 -1.44 -3.16 -26.90
C ALA A 91 -0.74 -1.92 -27.52
N SER A 92 0.53 -1.69 -27.19
CA SER A 92 1.38 -0.61 -27.73
C SER A 92 2.39 -1.13 -28.76
N ASP A 93 2.19 -2.34 -29.29
CA ASP A 93 3.06 -3.02 -30.25
C ASP A 93 4.49 -3.29 -29.76
N ARG A 94 4.68 -3.42 -28.44
CA ARG A 94 5.98 -3.78 -27.84
C ARG A 94 6.07 -5.26 -27.54
N VAL A 95 7.19 -5.90 -27.90
CA VAL A 95 7.48 -7.26 -27.47
C VAL A 95 7.81 -7.26 -25.98
N ILE A 96 7.02 -7.99 -25.20
CA ILE A 96 7.12 -8.07 -23.74
C ILE A 96 7.55 -9.45 -23.23
N TYR A 97 7.35 -10.50 -24.02
CA TYR A 97 7.96 -11.82 -23.81
C TYR A 97 8.51 -12.37 -25.13
N THR A 98 9.56 -13.18 -25.07
CA THR A 98 10.10 -13.87 -26.25
C THR A 98 10.63 -15.27 -25.92
N ALA A 99 10.52 -16.18 -26.86
CA ALA A 99 11.26 -17.43 -26.89
C ALA A 99 11.69 -17.74 -28.32
N SER A 100 12.84 -18.40 -28.44
CA SER A 100 13.32 -18.90 -29.72
C SER A 100 13.87 -20.31 -29.56
N GLY A 101 13.77 -21.10 -30.61
CA GLY A 101 14.32 -22.46 -30.62
C GLY A 101 14.34 -23.07 -32.00
N THR A 102 14.56 -24.37 -32.04
CA THR A 102 14.55 -25.16 -33.26
C THR A 102 13.63 -26.37 -33.09
N LEU A 103 12.95 -26.77 -34.15
CA LEU A 103 12.08 -27.95 -34.19
C LEU A 103 12.30 -28.70 -35.50
N SER A 104 12.03 -30.01 -35.50
CA SER A 104 12.05 -30.83 -36.71
C SER A 104 10.65 -31.36 -37.01
N VAL A 105 10.15 -31.06 -38.20
CA VAL A 105 8.89 -31.58 -38.72
C VAL A 105 9.17 -32.90 -39.44
N ASN A 106 8.59 -33.99 -38.93
CA ASN A 106 8.59 -35.31 -39.56
C ASN A 106 7.22 -35.99 -39.30
N GLY A 107 6.15 -35.32 -39.74
CA GLY A 107 4.78 -35.54 -39.29
C GLY A 107 4.31 -34.44 -38.33
N HIS A 108 3.22 -34.66 -37.61
CA HIS A 108 2.69 -33.68 -36.65
C HIS A 108 3.57 -33.59 -35.40
N VAL A 109 3.89 -32.37 -34.97
CA VAL A 109 4.75 -32.09 -33.82
C VAL A 109 4.07 -31.11 -32.86
N SER A 110 4.22 -31.35 -31.56
CA SER A 110 3.82 -30.42 -30.51
C SER A 110 5.06 -29.84 -29.83
N VAL A 111 5.10 -28.51 -29.71
CA VAL A 111 6.23 -27.77 -29.17
C VAL A 111 5.76 -26.95 -27.97
N PRO A 112 6.05 -27.40 -26.73
CA PRO A 112 5.85 -26.56 -25.56
C PRO A 112 6.90 -25.45 -25.55
N VAL A 113 6.47 -24.20 -25.36
CA VAL A 113 7.32 -23.02 -25.35
C VAL A 113 7.03 -22.21 -24.09
N THR A 114 8.07 -21.89 -23.33
CA THR A 114 7.97 -20.90 -22.24
C THR A 114 8.67 -19.64 -22.70
N LEU A 115 7.88 -18.59 -22.93
CA LEU A 115 8.38 -17.27 -23.31
C LEU A 115 8.94 -16.58 -22.07
N ASN A 116 10.13 -16.02 -22.20
CA ASN A 116 10.80 -15.29 -21.13
C ASN A 116 10.45 -13.80 -21.21
N PRO A 117 10.16 -13.13 -20.08
CA PRO A 117 9.88 -11.70 -20.07
C PRO A 117 11.13 -10.92 -20.53
N LEU A 118 10.92 -9.97 -21.44
CA LEU A 118 11.96 -9.01 -21.85
C LEU A 118 12.08 -7.85 -20.85
N ILE A 119 10.95 -7.48 -20.24
CA ILE A 119 10.91 -6.53 -19.12
C ILE A 119 11.06 -7.35 -17.85
N THR A 120 12.20 -7.22 -17.17
CA THR A 120 12.48 -7.98 -15.94
C THR A 120 11.86 -7.36 -14.69
N THR A 121 11.18 -6.23 -14.82
CA THR A 121 10.53 -5.47 -13.74
C THR A 121 9.03 -5.34 -14.00
N GLY A 122 8.25 -4.94 -13.01
CA GLY A 122 6.83 -4.58 -13.12
C GLY A 122 6.55 -3.18 -12.61
N SER A 123 5.28 -2.76 -12.70
CA SER A 123 4.79 -1.48 -12.20
C SER A 123 3.66 -1.66 -11.19
N LEU A 124 3.56 -0.74 -10.23
CA LEU A 124 2.53 -0.71 -9.21
C LEU A 124 1.93 0.68 -9.08
N GLU A 125 0.64 0.81 -9.33
CA GLU A 125 -0.13 1.96 -8.87
C GLU A 125 -0.64 1.68 -7.45
N VAL A 126 -0.18 2.47 -6.50
CA VAL A 126 -0.70 2.46 -5.14
C VAL A 126 -1.73 3.57 -5.02
N SER A 127 -2.95 3.25 -4.60
CA SER A 127 -3.99 4.25 -4.30
C SER A 127 -4.42 4.16 -2.84
N TRP A 128 -4.83 5.28 -2.25
CA TRP A 128 -5.20 5.32 -0.84
C TRP A 128 -6.40 6.22 -0.53
N SER A 129 -7.05 5.93 0.60
CA SER A 129 -8.12 6.77 1.14
C SER A 129 -7.99 6.90 2.65
N PHE A 130 -8.25 8.10 3.18
CA PHE A 130 -8.13 8.38 4.62
C PHE A 130 -9.42 8.04 5.36
N GLY A 131 -9.39 7.07 6.27
CA GLY A 131 -10.51 6.67 7.11
C GLY A 131 -11.82 6.34 6.36
N ALA A 132 -12.91 6.17 7.11
CA ALA A 132 -14.21 5.82 6.53
C ALA A 132 -14.85 6.97 5.74
N GLN A 133 -14.59 8.23 6.12
CA GLN A 133 -15.20 9.42 5.52
C GLN A 133 -14.46 9.89 4.26
N ARG A 134 -13.30 9.30 3.95
CA ARG A 134 -12.48 9.61 2.76
C ARG A 134 -12.21 11.11 2.54
N PRO A 135 -11.84 11.92 3.55
CA PRO A 135 -11.37 13.28 3.32
C PRO A 135 -10.25 13.35 2.28
N SER A 136 -10.16 14.48 1.61
CA SER A 136 -8.94 14.84 0.85
C SER A 136 -7.75 14.95 1.80
N CYS A 137 -6.53 14.87 1.27
CA CYS A 137 -5.28 15.06 2.02
C CYS A 137 -5.34 16.29 2.97
N ALA A 138 -5.77 17.44 2.44
CA ALA A 138 -5.87 18.69 3.21
C ALA A 138 -6.99 18.69 4.28
N GLN A 139 -7.99 17.81 4.14
CA GLN A 139 -9.06 17.63 5.12
C GLN A 139 -8.77 16.49 6.09
N ALA A 140 -7.85 15.59 5.75
CA ALA A 140 -7.47 14.44 6.54
C ALA A 140 -6.45 14.92 7.58
N GLY A 141 -6.87 15.26 8.80
CA GLY A 141 -5.99 15.77 9.85
C GLY A 141 -6.80 16.51 10.90
N ILE A 142 -6.14 17.23 11.81
CA ILE A 142 -6.82 17.87 12.93
C ILE A 142 -7.41 19.20 12.48
N THR A 143 -8.71 19.39 12.72
CA THR A 143 -9.45 20.62 12.35
C THR A 143 -8.86 21.91 12.93
N SER A 144 -8.12 21.82 14.04
CA SER A 144 -7.57 22.97 14.78
C SER A 144 -6.10 23.29 14.52
N GLU A 145 -5.32 22.44 13.82
CA GLU A 145 -3.86 22.64 13.72
C GLU A 145 -3.29 22.49 12.31
N ALA A 146 -3.73 21.50 11.53
CA ALA A 146 -3.44 21.36 10.10
C ALA A 146 -4.00 20.02 9.59
N GLY A 147 -4.31 19.97 8.28
CA GLY A 147 -4.47 18.70 7.56
C GLY A 147 -3.14 17.95 7.40
N VAL A 148 -3.22 16.71 6.93
CA VAL A 148 -2.08 15.95 6.44
C VAL A 148 -1.46 16.74 5.28
N SER A 149 -0.15 16.97 5.36
CA SER A 149 0.61 17.71 4.34
C SER A 149 1.40 16.80 3.42
N ASP A 150 1.78 15.62 3.91
CA ASP A 150 2.66 14.70 3.20
C ASP A 150 2.23 13.26 3.47
N VAL A 151 2.29 12.44 2.43
CA VAL A 151 2.07 10.99 2.50
C VAL A 151 3.38 10.30 2.18
N ARG A 152 3.89 9.49 3.12
CA ARG A 152 5.02 8.61 2.87
C ARG A 152 4.51 7.27 2.40
N VAL A 153 4.96 6.84 1.22
CA VAL A 153 4.77 5.48 0.72
C VAL A 153 6.10 4.75 0.85
N THR A 154 6.12 3.66 1.60
CA THR A 154 7.28 2.77 1.71
C THR A 154 6.96 1.46 1.01
N ILE A 155 7.75 1.11 0.00
CA ILE A 155 7.72 -0.19 -0.68
C ILE A 155 8.98 -0.94 -0.27
N ASP A 156 8.78 -2.04 0.46
CA ASP A 156 9.80 -2.82 1.15
C ASP A 156 10.65 -1.96 2.11
N SER A 157 11.75 -1.39 1.62
CA SER A 157 12.67 -0.52 2.37
C SER A 157 12.84 0.87 1.76
N THR A 158 12.25 1.12 0.59
CA THR A 158 12.38 2.40 -0.12
C THR A 158 11.18 3.29 0.18
N SER A 159 11.43 4.51 0.64
CA SER A 159 10.39 5.46 1.03
C SER A 159 10.32 6.63 0.05
N TYR A 160 9.09 7.05 -0.25
CA TYR A 160 8.76 8.13 -1.15
C TYR A 160 7.83 9.10 -0.43
N ASP A 161 8.30 10.34 -0.23
CA ASP A 161 7.50 11.40 0.39
C ASP A 161 6.73 12.16 -0.69
N LEU A 162 5.40 12.09 -0.60
CA LEU A 162 4.47 12.62 -1.57
C LEU A 162 3.69 13.79 -0.96
N PRO A 163 4.07 15.05 -1.26
CA PRO A 163 3.38 16.22 -0.74
C PRO A 163 1.94 16.32 -1.27
N CYS A 164 1.00 16.54 -0.35
CA CYS A 164 -0.42 16.73 -0.63
C CYS A 164 -0.70 17.95 -1.54
N SER A 165 0.22 18.92 -1.60
CA SER A 165 0.09 20.16 -2.38
C SER A 165 0.11 19.95 -3.90
N TYR A 166 0.58 18.79 -4.38
CA TYR A 166 0.61 18.47 -5.82
C TYR A 166 -0.74 18.01 -6.38
N GLY A 167 -1.86 18.47 -5.80
CA GLY A 167 -3.19 18.29 -6.38
C GLY A 167 -3.98 17.09 -5.88
N GLY A 168 -3.79 16.65 -4.64
CA GLY A 168 -4.71 15.69 -4.00
C GLY A 168 -4.59 14.24 -4.51
N GLY A 169 -3.41 13.85 -4.99
CA GLY A 169 -3.11 12.47 -5.40
C GLY A 169 -3.42 11.49 -4.28
N GLN A 170 -4.52 10.78 -4.45
CA GLN A 170 -4.85 9.56 -3.70
C GLN A 170 -4.28 8.34 -4.43
N SER A 171 -3.32 8.55 -5.35
CA SER A 171 -2.53 7.49 -5.97
C SER A 171 -1.16 7.98 -6.44
N ALA A 172 -0.24 7.02 -6.58
CA ALA A 172 1.07 7.19 -7.19
C ALA A 172 1.47 5.91 -7.92
N ILE A 173 2.21 6.05 -9.02
CA ILE A 173 2.72 4.93 -9.82
C ILE A 173 4.21 4.76 -9.51
N PHE A 174 4.61 3.50 -9.27
CA PHE A 174 5.96 3.08 -9.00
C PHE A 174 6.37 2.05 -10.07
N ASP A 175 7.35 2.41 -10.88
CA ASP A 175 7.89 1.56 -11.93
C ASP A 175 9.14 0.81 -11.45
N ASP A 176 9.63 -0.11 -12.29
CA ASP A 176 10.87 -0.85 -12.10
C ASP A 176 10.95 -1.71 -10.83
N LEU A 177 9.80 -2.23 -10.38
CA LEU A 177 9.73 -3.14 -9.24
C LEU A 177 10.18 -4.55 -9.65
N ALA A 178 11.10 -5.13 -8.88
CA ALA A 178 11.57 -6.49 -9.12
C ALA A 178 10.42 -7.50 -8.96
N PRO A 179 10.37 -8.61 -9.73
CA PRO A 179 9.33 -9.60 -9.56
C PRO A 179 9.41 -10.24 -8.18
N GLY A 180 8.26 -10.40 -7.52
CA GLY A 180 8.18 -10.93 -6.16
C GLY A 180 7.05 -10.32 -5.35
N THR A 181 6.97 -10.70 -4.07
CA THR A 181 6.04 -10.10 -3.11
C THR A 181 6.66 -8.86 -2.51
N HIS A 182 5.95 -7.73 -2.63
CA HIS A 182 6.30 -6.46 -2.02
C HIS A 182 5.38 -6.16 -0.83
N HIS A 183 5.94 -5.52 0.19
CA HIS A 183 5.21 -4.98 1.32
C HIS A 183 5.09 -3.46 1.16
N VAL A 184 3.87 -2.95 1.25
CA VAL A 184 3.58 -1.52 1.09
C VAL A 184 3.04 -0.97 2.40
N THR A 185 3.70 0.07 2.90
CA THR A 185 3.24 0.87 4.02
C THR A 185 2.94 2.27 3.53
N ILE A 186 1.80 2.83 3.91
CA ILE A 186 1.47 4.22 3.63
C ILE A 186 1.22 4.93 4.95
N GLU A 187 1.83 6.10 5.12
CA GLU A 187 1.80 6.89 6.33
C GLU A 187 1.46 8.34 6.01
N GLY A 188 0.41 8.88 6.63
CA GLY A 188 -0.01 10.28 6.46
C GLY A 188 0.45 11.14 7.64
N TYR A 189 1.16 12.23 7.37
CA TYR A 189 1.75 13.11 8.38
C TYR A 189 1.13 14.50 8.40
N ILE A 190 0.91 15.04 9.60
CA ILE A 190 0.43 16.42 9.79
C ILE A 190 1.56 17.42 9.55
N GLY A 191 1.26 18.44 8.74
CA GLY A 191 2.25 19.42 8.30
C GLY A 191 2.85 20.28 9.40
N GLY A 192 4.16 20.52 9.28
CA GLY A 192 4.93 21.33 10.22
C GLY A 192 5.30 20.65 11.54
N LEU A 193 4.80 19.43 11.80
CA LEU A 193 5.00 18.72 13.07
C LEU A 193 5.60 17.32 12.93
N ASP A 194 5.71 16.76 11.72
CA ASP A 194 6.17 15.38 11.44
C ASP A 194 5.46 14.33 12.31
N ARG A 195 4.15 14.52 12.50
CA ARG A 195 3.31 13.69 13.35
C ARG A 195 2.51 12.71 12.50
N LEU A 196 2.76 11.42 12.68
CA LEU A 196 2.03 10.36 12.01
C LEU A 196 0.57 10.32 12.46
N TRP A 197 -0.37 10.46 11.54
CA TRP A 197 -1.80 10.50 11.84
C TRP A 197 -2.59 9.37 11.19
N TYR A 198 -2.18 8.90 10.02
CA TYR A 198 -2.81 7.79 9.31
C TYR A 198 -1.79 6.72 8.94
N ARG A 199 -2.19 5.45 8.97
CA ARG A 199 -1.39 4.33 8.48
C ARG A 199 -2.25 3.33 7.72
N GLY A 200 -1.72 2.80 6.63
CA GLY A 200 -2.25 1.65 5.91
C GLY A 200 -1.13 0.68 5.55
N LEU A 201 -1.46 -0.61 5.53
CA LEU A 201 -0.53 -1.69 5.25
C LEU A 201 -1.12 -2.60 4.17
N GLY A 202 -0.29 -3.08 3.26
CA GLY A 202 -0.67 -4.02 2.22
C GLY A 202 0.50 -4.84 1.70
N SER A 203 0.19 -5.84 0.91
CA SER A 203 1.18 -6.58 0.13
C SER A 203 0.61 -6.96 -1.22
N ILE A 204 1.49 -7.08 -2.22
CA ILE A 204 1.12 -7.49 -3.56
C ILE A 204 2.27 -8.26 -4.20
N THR A 205 1.95 -9.28 -5.01
CA THR A 205 2.93 -10.02 -5.79
C THR A 205 2.96 -9.48 -7.21
N ILE A 206 4.11 -8.98 -7.62
CA ILE A 206 4.36 -8.39 -8.94
C ILE A 206 5.11 -9.41 -9.79
N ALA A 207 4.63 -9.63 -11.01
CA ALA A 207 5.36 -10.38 -12.03
C ALA A 207 6.08 -9.43 -12.99
N ALA A 208 7.14 -9.95 -13.60
CA ALA A 208 7.88 -9.29 -14.67
C ALA A 208 6.94 -8.91 -15.84
N GLY A 209 7.02 -7.65 -16.29
CA GLY A 209 6.18 -7.08 -17.34
C GLY A 209 4.75 -6.71 -16.91
N GLY A 210 4.35 -7.06 -15.68
CA GLY A 210 3.01 -6.81 -15.19
C GLY A 210 2.79 -5.37 -14.71
N SER A 211 1.53 -4.91 -14.77
CA SER A 211 1.08 -3.67 -14.17
C SER A 211 -0.03 -3.96 -13.18
N TYR A 212 0.13 -3.47 -11.95
CA TYR A 212 -0.71 -3.83 -10.82
C TYR A 212 -1.29 -2.61 -10.13
N GLN A 213 -2.44 -2.79 -9.49
CA GLN A 213 -3.07 -1.76 -8.66
C GLN A 213 -3.28 -2.27 -7.24
N LEU A 214 -2.91 -1.46 -6.25
CA LEU A 214 -3.10 -1.76 -4.83
C LEU A 214 -3.86 -0.61 -4.14
N PRO A 215 -5.19 -0.72 -3.96
CA PRO A 215 -5.96 0.23 -3.17
C PRO A 215 -5.84 -0.07 -1.67
N LEU A 216 -5.47 0.93 -0.87
CA LEU A 216 -5.35 0.85 0.58
C LEU A 216 -6.27 1.82 1.32
N GLY A 217 -6.91 1.34 2.38
CA GLY A 217 -7.54 2.21 3.37
C GLY A 217 -6.51 2.59 4.42
N LEU A 218 -6.40 3.87 4.76
CA LEU A 218 -5.55 4.34 5.84
C LEU A 218 -6.41 4.58 7.07
N ASP A 219 -6.07 3.92 8.16
CA ASP A 219 -6.77 4.09 9.43
C ASP A 219 -6.03 5.11 10.29
N PRO A 220 -6.76 5.92 11.09
CA PRO A 220 -6.12 6.88 11.97
C PRO A 220 -5.33 6.13 13.05
N VAL A 221 -4.11 6.58 13.32
CA VAL A 221 -3.18 6.04 14.33
C VAL A 221 -2.86 7.06 15.43
N ALA A 222 -3.60 8.16 15.49
CA ALA A 222 -3.48 9.16 16.53
C ALA A 222 -4.84 9.80 16.82
N ALA A 223 -4.94 10.48 17.95
CA ALA A 223 -6.17 11.09 18.44
C ALA A 223 -5.92 12.46 19.08
N GLY A 224 -6.99 13.19 19.32
CA GLY A 224 -7.02 14.33 20.22
C GLY A 224 -7.93 14.07 21.42
N ALA A 225 -7.51 14.52 22.61
CA ALA A 225 -8.27 14.36 23.84
C ALA A 225 -8.14 15.56 24.77
N THR A 226 -9.18 15.80 25.57
CA THR A 226 -9.17 16.78 26.66
C THR A 226 -9.32 16.05 27.98
N PHE A 227 -8.33 16.15 28.85
CA PHE A 227 -8.41 15.59 30.21
C PHE A 227 -8.92 16.65 31.17
N VAL A 228 -10.08 16.42 31.77
CA VAL A 228 -10.75 17.40 32.64
C VAL A 228 -10.52 17.01 34.09
N PRO A 229 -9.79 17.81 34.88
CA PRO A 229 -9.63 17.56 36.30
C PRO A 229 -10.99 17.68 37.01
N VAL A 230 -11.36 16.65 37.76
CA VAL A 230 -12.53 16.65 38.63
C VAL A 230 -12.05 16.60 40.06
N MET A 231 -11.92 17.77 40.68
CA MET A 231 -11.44 17.94 42.04
C MET A 231 -12.54 17.59 43.05
N SER A 232 -12.39 16.47 43.77
CA SER A 232 -13.32 16.06 44.81
C SER A 232 -12.68 15.15 45.85
N ASP A 233 -13.06 15.30 47.11
CA ASP A 233 -12.63 14.43 48.22
C ASP A 233 -13.53 13.19 48.37
N GLY A 234 -14.38 12.92 47.39
CA GLY A 234 -15.38 11.84 47.40
C GLY A 234 -16.74 12.26 48.00
N ALA A 235 -16.84 13.39 48.70
CA ALA A 235 -18.08 13.90 49.28
C ALA A 235 -18.47 15.29 48.77
N THR A 236 -17.48 16.15 48.48
CA THR A 236 -17.69 17.53 48.02
C THR A 236 -16.76 17.88 46.85
N PRO A 237 -17.25 18.58 45.82
CA PRO A 237 -16.39 19.22 44.83
C PRO A 237 -15.63 20.39 45.46
N PHE A 238 -14.37 20.57 45.10
CA PHE A 238 -13.57 21.72 45.52
C PHE A 238 -12.84 22.37 44.34
N ASN A 239 -12.33 23.58 44.54
CA ASN A 239 -11.61 24.34 43.52
C ASN A 239 -10.15 24.61 43.92
N CYS A 240 -9.38 25.19 42.99
CA CYS A 240 -7.98 25.55 43.20
C CYS A 240 -7.77 26.48 44.40
N ALA A 241 -8.66 27.45 44.61
CA ALA A 241 -8.58 28.37 45.74
C ALA A 241 -8.75 27.66 47.09
N ALA A 242 -9.68 26.70 47.18
CA ALA A 242 -9.90 25.90 48.39
C ALA A 242 -8.70 25.04 48.77
N THR A 243 -7.86 24.69 47.80
CA THR A 243 -6.67 23.84 47.99
C THR A 243 -5.36 24.61 48.14
N GLY A 244 -5.40 25.94 47.94
CA GLY A 244 -4.18 26.76 47.86
C GLY A 244 -3.28 26.41 46.67
N SER A 245 -3.79 25.66 45.69
CA SER A 245 -3.05 25.26 44.50
C SER A 245 -3.14 26.35 43.45
N ASN A 246 -1.99 26.73 42.85
CA ASN A 246 -1.95 27.69 41.75
C ASN A 246 -1.62 27.03 40.41
N THR A 247 -1.05 25.82 40.44
CA THR A 247 -0.56 25.12 39.25
C THR A 247 -1.11 23.71 39.21
N LEU A 248 -1.65 23.31 38.06
CA LEU A 248 -1.90 21.90 37.75
C LEU A 248 -0.87 21.44 36.72
N HIS A 249 -0.47 20.18 36.84
CA HIS A 249 0.43 19.51 35.92
C HIS A 249 -0.16 18.15 35.53
N ILE A 250 -0.13 17.81 34.25
CA ILE A 250 -0.60 16.53 33.72
C ILE A 250 0.54 15.76 33.06
N GLN A 251 0.57 14.45 33.29
CA GLN A 251 1.46 13.50 32.63
C GLN A 251 0.59 12.37 32.04
N LEU A 252 0.86 11.97 30.79
CA LEU A 252 0.23 10.81 30.18
C LEU A 252 1.24 9.70 30.02
N PHE A 253 0.93 8.48 30.47
CA PHE A 253 1.80 7.32 30.32
C PHE A 253 1.15 6.26 29.45
N ASP A 254 1.90 5.70 28.51
CA ASP A 254 1.46 4.53 27.75
C ASP A 254 1.50 3.25 28.60
N ALA A 255 1.09 2.11 28.02
CA ALA A 255 1.11 0.82 28.70
C ALA A 255 2.51 0.32 29.08
N ARG A 256 3.57 0.88 28.47
CA ARG A 256 4.98 0.58 28.75
C ARG A 256 5.57 1.54 29.79
N GLY A 257 4.83 2.55 30.22
CA GLY A 257 5.26 3.59 31.15
C GLY A 257 6.03 4.74 30.49
N ASN A 258 6.06 4.81 29.16
CA ASN A 258 6.63 5.96 28.47
C ASN A 258 5.71 7.16 28.65
N CYS A 259 6.29 8.31 28.98
CA CYS A 259 5.51 9.51 29.24
C CYS A 259 5.39 10.40 28.00
N PHE A 260 4.22 11.02 27.81
CA PHE A 260 3.89 11.84 26.67
C PHE A 260 3.22 13.18 27.05
N PRO A 261 3.51 14.27 26.34
CA PRO A 261 4.67 14.42 25.46
C PRO A 261 5.94 14.52 26.28
N GLU A 262 7.06 14.09 25.70
CA GLU A 262 8.36 14.30 26.31
C GLU A 262 8.65 15.81 26.37
N ASP A 263 9.00 16.29 27.56
CA ASP A 263 9.39 17.67 27.81
C ASP A 263 10.43 17.69 28.94
N PRO A 264 11.73 17.78 28.59
CA PRO A 264 12.81 17.79 29.57
C PRO A 264 12.74 18.95 30.58
N LEU A 265 12.01 20.02 30.26
CA LEU A 265 11.84 21.19 31.12
C LEU A 265 10.65 21.07 32.08
N SER A 266 9.74 20.14 31.81
CA SER A 266 8.58 19.89 32.67
C SER A 266 8.95 19.05 33.90
N PRO A 267 8.29 19.27 35.06
CA PRO A 267 8.47 18.42 36.24
C PRO A 267 8.24 16.94 35.92
N GLY A 268 9.26 16.10 36.09
CA GLY A 268 9.17 14.68 35.75
C GLY A 268 9.47 14.34 34.28
N GLY A 269 9.94 15.31 33.48
CA GLY A 269 10.49 15.09 32.14
C GLY A 269 9.46 14.95 31.02
N CYS A 270 8.19 15.25 31.30
CA CYS A 270 7.10 15.13 30.33
C CYS A 270 5.85 15.85 30.80
N GLY A 271 4.89 16.01 29.87
CA GLY A 271 3.59 16.59 30.18
C GLY A 271 3.58 18.11 30.08
N PHE A 272 2.54 18.73 30.65
CA PHE A 272 2.38 20.19 30.62
C PHE A 272 1.85 20.70 31.95
N ASN A 273 2.18 21.95 32.27
CA ASN A 273 1.70 22.63 33.47
C ASN A 273 1.03 23.97 33.13
N GLY A 274 0.28 24.50 34.09
CA GLY A 274 -0.12 25.90 34.09
C GLY A 274 -1.20 26.21 35.11
N SER A 275 -1.89 27.33 34.92
CA SER A 275 -2.81 27.88 35.93
C SER A 275 -3.87 26.86 36.32
N CYS A 276 -3.97 26.61 37.63
CA CYS A 276 -4.93 25.67 38.18
C CYS A 276 -6.36 26.07 37.81
N GLU A 277 -6.74 27.34 37.95
CA GLU A 277 -8.11 27.79 37.64
C GLU A 277 -8.44 27.66 36.15
N ALA A 278 -7.47 27.94 35.27
CA ALA A 278 -7.64 27.81 33.84
C ALA A 278 -7.85 26.33 33.46
N PHE A 279 -7.00 25.43 33.94
CA PHE A 279 -7.08 24.00 33.61
C PHE A 279 -8.21 23.27 34.32
N ALA A 280 -8.63 23.70 35.50
CA ALA A 280 -9.81 23.17 36.17
C ALA A 280 -11.10 23.43 35.38
N THR A 281 -11.13 24.52 34.59
CA THR A 281 -12.30 24.90 33.79
C THR A 281 -12.22 24.35 32.36
N ALA A 282 -11.08 24.53 31.69
CA ALA A 282 -10.90 24.18 30.29
C ALA A 282 -10.52 22.71 30.08
N GLY A 283 -9.83 22.10 31.06
CA GLY A 283 -9.14 20.83 30.90
C GLY A 283 -7.81 20.95 30.16
N PHE A 284 -7.02 19.89 30.21
CA PHE A 284 -5.77 19.75 29.47
C PHE A 284 -6.05 19.21 28.07
N PHE A 285 -5.85 20.04 27.05
CA PHE A 285 -6.04 19.64 25.66
C PHE A 285 -4.75 19.07 25.07
N PHE A 286 -4.86 17.86 24.51
CA PHE A 286 -3.85 17.22 23.69
C PHE A 286 -4.42 17.13 22.27
N ASN A 287 -3.83 17.92 21.38
CA ASN A 287 -4.04 17.90 19.94
C ASN A 287 -3.57 16.59 19.29
N TYR A 288 -2.55 15.95 19.87
CA TYR A 288 -1.98 14.71 19.36
C TYR A 288 -1.67 13.78 20.52
N ILE A 289 -2.24 12.58 20.47
CA ILE A 289 -1.90 11.44 21.29
C ILE A 289 -1.69 10.29 20.31
N PRO A 290 -0.47 9.74 20.18
CA PRO A 290 -0.25 8.59 19.34
C PRO A 290 -1.12 7.44 19.85
N ALA A 291 -1.79 6.74 18.94
CA ALA A 291 -2.33 5.45 19.30
C ALA A 291 -1.13 4.52 19.53
N GLY A 292 -1.23 3.69 20.57
CA GLY A 292 -0.23 2.67 20.84
C GLY A 292 -0.25 1.57 19.78
N ASP A 293 0.31 0.42 20.12
CA ASP A 293 0.49 -0.68 19.16
C ASP A 293 -0.77 -1.57 18.98
N ASP A 294 -1.89 -1.27 19.66
CA ASP A 294 -3.09 -2.12 19.65
C ASP A 294 -4.13 -1.66 18.60
N TYR A 295 -4.24 -2.40 17.49
CA TYR A 295 -5.24 -2.17 16.45
C TYR A 295 -6.53 -2.97 16.69
N ASP A 296 -7.68 -2.31 16.67
CA ASP A 296 -9.00 -2.95 16.63
C ASP A 296 -9.51 -3.03 15.17
N PRO A 297 -9.48 -4.22 14.54
CA PRO A 297 -9.93 -4.40 13.16
C PRO A 297 -11.45 -4.26 12.97
N ALA A 298 -12.25 -4.45 14.03
CA ALA A 298 -13.70 -4.27 13.96
C ALA A 298 -14.09 -2.79 13.99
N ALA A 299 -13.38 -2.00 14.80
CA ALA A 299 -13.56 -0.55 14.86
C ALA A 299 -12.78 0.22 13.77
N LYS A 300 -11.87 -0.46 13.05
CA LYS A 300 -10.89 0.17 12.15
C LYS A 300 -10.17 1.34 12.82
N ALA A 301 -9.81 1.13 14.07
CA ALA A 301 -9.26 2.17 14.92
C ALA A 301 -8.15 1.59 15.77
N TRP A 302 -7.05 2.33 15.84
CA TRP A 302 -6.02 2.04 16.82
C TRP A 302 -6.50 2.56 18.18
N THR A 303 -6.24 1.78 19.21
CA THR A 303 -6.56 2.18 20.58
C THR A 303 -5.32 2.10 21.44
N ALA A 304 -5.30 2.92 22.48
CA ALA A 304 -4.33 2.74 23.56
C ALA A 304 -4.99 3.06 24.89
N GLY A 305 -4.66 2.21 25.87
CA GLY A 305 -4.83 2.54 27.26
C GLY A 305 -3.74 3.52 27.68
N TRP A 306 -4.17 4.69 28.16
CA TRP A 306 -3.28 5.71 28.69
C TRP A 306 -3.54 5.90 30.18
N THR A 307 -2.50 6.05 30.99
CA THR A 307 -2.64 6.45 32.38
C THR A 307 -2.42 7.95 32.47
N ALA A 308 -3.44 8.71 32.87
CA ALA A 308 -3.32 10.15 33.08
C ALA A 308 -3.09 10.45 34.56
N VAL A 309 -1.97 11.09 34.87
CA VAL A 309 -1.61 11.53 36.22
C VAL A 309 -1.69 13.05 36.30
N ILE A 310 -2.51 13.58 37.20
CA ILE A 310 -2.64 15.01 37.43
C ILE A 310 -2.17 15.34 38.85
N LYS A 311 -1.26 16.31 38.96
CA LYS A 311 -0.70 16.81 40.21
C LYS A 311 -1.04 18.29 40.38
N ALA A 312 -1.48 18.67 41.58
CA ALA A 312 -1.69 20.06 41.96
C ALA A 312 -0.56 20.54 42.88
N TRP A 313 0.02 21.68 42.55
CA TRP A 313 1.14 22.27 43.27
C TRP A 313 0.73 23.58 43.95
N GLY A 314 1.29 23.81 45.12
CA GLY A 314 1.22 25.10 45.81
C GLY A 314 2.08 26.19 45.17
N ARG A 315 1.98 27.42 45.70
CA ARG A 315 2.58 28.65 45.12
C ARG A 315 4.06 28.54 44.76
N ASP A 316 4.83 27.81 45.55
CA ASP A 316 6.29 27.73 45.42
C ASP A 316 6.74 26.54 44.55
N ALA A 317 5.80 25.78 43.97
CA ALA A 317 6.06 24.60 43.14
C ALA A 317 6.99 23.54 43.79
N THR A 318 7.07 23.54 45.11
CA THR A 318 7.90 22.61 45.92
C THR A 318 7.08 21.60 46.70
N ASP A 319 5.75 21.80 46.81
CA ASP A 319 4.86 20.95 47.58
C ASP A 319 3.65 20.51 46.74
N ILE A 320 3.52 19.19 46.54
CA ILE A 320 2.39 18.55 45.84
C ILE A 320 1.25 18.45 46.85
N LYS A 321 0.18 19.21 46.62
CA LYS A 321 -0.98 19.26 47.50
C LYS A 321 -1.98 18.13 47.23
N TYR A 322 -2.13 17.77 45.96
CA TYR A 322 -3.06 16.75 45.50
C TYR A 322 -2.41 15.98 44.34
N GLU A 323 -2.64 14.67 44.30
CA GLU A 323 -2.17 13.80 43.25
C GLU A 323 -3.27 12.80 42.92
N SER A 324 -3.48 12.58 41.64
CA SER A 324 -4.34 11.48 41.20
C SER A 324 -3.84 10.86 39.92
N SER A 325 -4.01 9.54 39.83
CA SER A 325 -4.07 8.86 38.55
C SER A 325 -5.53 8.56 38.22
N ALA A 326 -5.99 9.00 37.05
CA ALA A 326 -7.00 8.22 36.38
C ALA A 326 -6.38 6.86 36.10
N GLY A 327 -7.13 5.78 36.32
CA GLY A 327 -6.76 4.47 35.80
C GLY A 327 -6.62 4.49 34.27
N SER A 328 -6.59 3.31 33.63
CA SER A 328 -6.49 3.25 32.18
C SER A 328 -7.64 4.02 31.49
N VAL A 329 -7.28 5.12 30.82
CA VAL A 329 -8.15 5.94 29.97
C VAL A 329 -7.99 5.45 28.54
N LEU A 330 -9.05 4.89 27.98
CA LEU A 330 -9.06 4.48 26.58
C LEU A 330 -9.13 5.71 25.67
N ILE A 331 -8.14 5.85 24.79
CA ILE A 331 -8.12 6.83 23.71
C ILE A 331 -8.31 6.09 22.38
N VAL A 332 -9.29 6.54 21.60
CA VAL A 332 -9.61 5.97 20.29
C VAL A 332 -9.03 6.87 19.20
N ALA A 333 -8.24 6.31 18.30
CA ALA A 333 -7.67 7.05 17.18
C ALA A 333 -8.75 7.63 16.24
N GLY A 334 -8.44 8.75 15.61
CA GLY A 334 -9.32 9.45 14.67
C GLY A 334 -10.38 10.33 15.32
N LEU A 335 -10.47 10.34 16.65
CA LEU A 335 -11.33 11.27 17.40
C LEU A 335 -10.50 12.42 17.96
N GLU A 336 -10.86 13.66 17.64
CA GLU A 336 -10.09 14.87 18.00
C GLU A 336 -10.48 15.51 19.35
N ASN A 337 -11.69 15.23 19.85
CA ASN A 337 -12.28 15.96 20.99
C ASN A 337 -12.79 15.03 22.10
N GLN A 338 -12.01 14.00 22.41
CA GLN A 338 -12.37 13.04 23.46
C GLN A 338 -12.23 13.67 24.85
N ARG A 339 -13.34 14.07 25.48
CA ARG A 339 -13.33 14.56 26.87
C ARG A 339 -13.26 13.39 27.86
N LYS A 340 -12.24 13.40 28.73
CA LYS A 340 -11.96 12.35 29.71
C LYS A 340 -11.85 12.96 31.11
N PRO A 341 -12.82 12.72 32.01
CA PRO A 341 -12.73 13.22 33.38
C PRO A 341 -11.65 12.45 34.16
N VAL A 342 -10.85 13.17 34.95
CA VAL A 342 -9.82 12.61 35.83
C VAL A 342 -10.13 13.05 37.26
N LEU A 343 -10.66 12.12 38.07
CA LEU A 343 -10.97 12.40 39.47
C LEU A 343 -9.69 12.68 40.24
N MET A 344 -9.65 13.73 41.06
CA MET A 344 -8.49 14.10 41.87
C MET A 344 -8.79 14.00 43.36
N PHE A 345 -7.97 13.25 44.10
CA PHE A 345 -8.10 13.05 45.55
C PHE A 345 -7.03 13.80 46.34
N ALA A 346 -7.32 14.10 47.61
CA ALA A 346 -6.35 14.66 48.56
C ALA A 346 -5.25 13.65 48.86
N LYS A 347 -4.00 14.15 48.95
CA LYS A 347 -2.85 13.37 49.40
C LYS A 347 -2.66 13.53 50.91
#